data_AF-A0A930ZEL9-F1
#
_entry.id   AF-A0A930ZEL9-F1
#
_cell.length_a   1.000
_cell.length_b   1.000
_cell.length_c   1.000
_cell.angle_alpha   90.00
_cell.angle_beta   90.00
_cell.angle_gamma   90.00
#
_symmetry.space_group_name_H-M   'P 1'
#
loop_
_entity.id
_entity.type
_entity.pdbx_description
1 polymer ?
#
loop_
_entity_poly.entity_id
_entity_poly.type
_entity_poly.pdbx_seq_one_letter_code
_entity_poly.pdbx_strand_id
1 'polypeptide(L)'
;MLRRAFRIVFFAIVIALLIALLVPFDGNQSGNRAGLAAASGPATTTPITHLIIIVGENHSFDNLFATYVPPAGQTVFNLLSEGIVTASGGQGTSFTSAQQQQASDTTTYSIVPSLTTPYTTLPQPNTTYATGQPQYVPDTRFPADLPNGPFPITQYVPYDNAYVGDPVHRFFQMYQQMNEGVMDLYVW
;
A
#
# COMPACT_ATOMS: atom_id res chain seq x y z
N MET A 1 -32.05 -7.85 5.15
CA MET A 1 -31.46 -7.71 3.81
C MET A 1 -31.47 -6.24 3.42
N LEU A 2 -30.36 -5.51 3.59
CA LEU A 2 -30.26 -4.11 3.19
C LEU A 2 -29.09 -3.98 2.21
N ARG A 3 -29.42 -3.84 0.91
CA ARG A 3 -28.45 -3.62 -0.16
C ARG A 3 -27.90 -2.20 0.00
N ARG A 4 -26.64 -2.04 0.39
CA ARG A 4 -25.98 -0.72 0.47
C ARG A 4 -25.56 -0.30 -0.93
N ALA A 5 -26.17 0.78 -1.42
CA ALA A 5 -25.81 1.44 -2.66
C ALA A 5 -24.42 2.07 -2.54
N PHE A 6 -23.47 1.57 -3.33
CA PHE A 6 -22.18 2.22 -3.54
C PHE A 6 -22.41 3.50 -4.36
N ARG A 7 -22.20 4.66 -3.74
CA ARG A 7 -22.05 5.92 -4.47
C ARG A 7 -20.61 5.99 -4.96
N ILE A 8 -20.42 5.64 -6.23
CA ILE A 8 -19.16 5.86 -6.96
C ILE A 8 -19.04 7.38 -7.17
N VAL A 9 -18.13 8.03 -6.46
CA VAL A 9 -17.72 9.40 -6.75
C VAL A 9 -16.56 9.30 -7.75
N PHE A 10 -16.84 9.61 -9.01
CA PHE A 10 -15.81 9.75 -10.04
C PHE A 10 -14.92 10.95 -9.70
N PHE A 11 -13.65 10.70 -9.36
CA PHE A 11 -12.62 11.73 -9.39
C PHE A 11 -12.20 11.93 -10.84
N ALA A 12 -12.59 13.06 -11.44
CA ALA A 12 -12.11 13.47 -12.74
C ALA A 12 -10.63 13.88 -12.63
N ILE A 13 -9.74 13.13 -13.25
CA ILE A 13 -8.33 13.50 -13.42
C ILE A 13 -8.27 14.59 -14.48
N VAL A 14 -8.00 15.83 -14.06
CA VAL A 14 -7.65 16.92 -14.98
C VAL A 14 -6.14 16.83 -15.24
N ILE A 15 -5.77 16.33 -16.42
CA ILE A 15 -4.38 16.35 -16.90
C ILE A 15 -4.07 17.79 -17.34
N ALA A 16 -3.20 18.48 -16.61
CA ALA A 16 -2.64 19.75 -17.06
C ALA A 16 -1.42 19.48 -17.96
N LEU A 17 -1.55 19.83 -19.24
CA LEU A 17 -0.48 19.77 -20.25
C LEU A 17 0.58 20.85 -19.94
N LEU A 18 1.85 20.47 -19.77
CA LEU A 18 2.96 21.43 -19.67
C LEU A 18 3.36 21.89 -21.08
N ILE A 19 3.13 23.16 -21.41
CA ILE A 19 3.66 23.81 -22.61
C ILE A 19 4.99 24.47 -22.24
N ALA A 20 6.10 23.99 -22.81
CA ALA A 20 7.38 24.68 -22.73
C ALA A 20 7.37 25.86 -23.71
N LEU A 21 7.34 27.10 -23.18
CA LEU A 21 7.55 28.31 -24.00
C LEU A 21 9.05 28.47 -24.28
N LEU A 22 9.44 28.38 -25.55
CA LEU A 22 10.70 28.91 -26.05
C LEU A 22 10.66 30.44 -25.97
N VAL A 23 11.56 31.04 -25.20
CA VAL A 23 11.79 32.49 -25.18
C VAL A 23 12.94 32.78 -26.15
N PRO A 24 12.77 33.62 -27.18
CA PRO A 24 13.89 34.06 -28.02
C PRO A 24 14.83 34.95 -27.21
N PHE A 25 16.13 34.70 -27.35
CA PHE A 25 17.20 35.42 -26.67
C PHE A 25 17.50 36.72 -27.44
N ASP A 26 16.82 37.82 -27.10
CA ASP A 26 17.20 39.14 -27.60
C ASP A 26 18.33 39.73 -26.75
N GLY A 27 19.54 39.70 -27.32
CA GLY A 27 20.74 40.24 -26.72
C GLY A 27 20.76 41.76 -26.75
N ASN A 28 20.10 42.41 -25.78
CA ASN A 28 20.48 43.76 -25.32
C ASN A 28 19.76 44.11 -23.99
N GLN A 29 20.45 44.05 -22.86
CA GLN A 29 20.00 44.70 -21.62
C GLN A 29 21.20 45.33 -20.90
N SER A 30 21.43 46.60 -21.21
CA SER A 30 22.18 47.53 -20.39
C SER A 30 21.49 47.70 -19.03
N GLY A 31 22.27 47.48 -17.98
CA GLY A 31 22.07 47.82 -16.57
C GLY A 31 20.68 48.28 -16.11
N ASN A 32 19.95 47.40 -15.44
CA ASN A 32 19.11 47.75 -14.31
C ASN A 32 19.09 46.59 -13.32
N ARG A 33 19.82 46.73 -12.20
CA ARG A 33 19.66 45.85 -11.02
C ARG A 33 18.39 46.26 -10.27
N ALA A 34 17.24 46.08 -10.90
CA ALA A 34 15.99 45.96 -10.16
C ALA A 34 16.08 44.62 -9.41
N GLY A 35 16.00 44.65 -8.08
CA GLY A 35 16.04 43.46 -7.26
C GLY A 35 15.07 42.41 -7.81
N LEU A 36 15.50 41.14 -7.83
CA LEU A 36 14.62 40.04 -8.14
C LEU A 36 13.51 40.03 -7.08
N ALA A 37 12.40 40.71 -7.34
CA ALA A 37 11.17 40.49 -6.63
C ALA A 37 10.89 39.00 -6.79
N ALA A 38 10.83 38.27 -5.67
CA ALA A 38 10.37 36.89 -5.67
C ALA A 38 9.02 36.91 -6.38
N ALA A 39 8.96 36.29 -7.57
CA ALA A 39 7.73 36.20 -8.34
C ALA A 39 6.70 35.56 -7.41
N SER A 40 5.67 36.32 -7.03
CA SER A 40 4.56 35.78 -6.27
C SER A 40 3.96 34.67 -7.12
N GLY A 41 3.98 33.44 -6.59
CA GLY A 41 3.36 32.29 -7.25
C GLY A 41 1.89 32.57 -7.57
N PRO A 42 1.28 31.77 -8.47
CA PRO A 42 -0.12 31.95 -8.84
C PRO A 42 -1.03 31.97 -7.60
N ALA A 43 -2.08 32.80 -7.63
CA ALA A 43 -3.00 32.91 -6.51
C ALA A 43 -3.69 31.56 -6.26
N THR A 44 -3.66 31.10 -5.00
CA THR A 44 -4.23 29.82 -4.57
C THR A 44 -5.57 30.01 -3.87
N THR A 45 -6.51 29.07 -4.02
CA THR A 45 -7.80 29.09 -3.31
C THR A 45 -7.62 28.95 -1.80
N THR A 46 -6.58 28.26 -1.36
CA THR A 46 -6.21 28.09 0.05
C THR A 46 -4.87 28.78 0.34
N PRO A 47 -4.50 28.98 1.61
CA PRO A 47 -3.16 29.48 1.96
C PRO A 47 -1.99 28.57 1.54
N ILE A 48 -2.24 27.34 1.07
CA ILE A 48 -1.20 26.42 0.62
C ILE A 48 -0.67 26.87 -0.73
N THR A 49 0.58 27.35 -0.77
CA THR A 49 1.26 27.85 -1.97
C THR A 49 2.20 26.83 -2.62
N HIS A 50 2.58 25.78 -1.88
CA HIS A 50 3.46 24.71 -2.33
C HIS A 50 2.93 23.38 -1.81
N LEU A 51 2.83 22.38 -2.69
CA LEU A 51 2.44 21.02 -2.33
C LEU A 51 3.59 20.09 -2.68
N ILE A 52 4.07 19.34 -1.69
CA ILE A 52 4.99 18.22 -1.90
C ILE A 52 4.18 16.95 -1.73
N ILE A 53 4.15 16.10 -2.76
CA ILE A 53 3.46 14.82 -2.73
C ILE A 53 4.51 13.74 -2.49
N ILE A 54 4.36 12.98 -1.41
CA ILE A 54 5.17 11.80 -1.11
C ILE A 54 4.29 10.58 -1.36
N VAL A 55 4.74 9.70 -2.26
CA VAL A 55 4.04 8.45 -2.58
C VAL A 55 4.86 7.31 -2.00
N GLY A 56 4.30 6.63 -1.00
CA GLY A 56 4.85 5.38 -0.47
C GLY A 56 4.37 4.22 -1.33
N GLU A 57 5.24 3.70 -2.19
CA GLU A 57 4.96 2.51 -2.99
C GLU A 57 4.77 1.28 -2.08
N ASN A 58 3.86 0.38 -2.47
CA ASN A 58 3.61 -0.92 -1.81
C ASN A 58 3.25 -0.87 -0.31
N HIS A 59 2.81 0.27 0.22
CA HIS A 59 2.35 0.38 1.60
C HIS A 59 0.82 0.52 1.67
N SER A 60 0.16 -0.45 2.30
CA SER A 60 -1.26 -0.37 2.65
C SER A 60 -1.48 0.43 3.94
N PHE A 61 -2.73 0.82 4.17
CA PHE A 61 -3.13 1.49 5.40
C PHE A 61 -2.77 0.66 6.65
N ASP A 62 -3.09 -0.62 6.65
CA ASP A 62 -2.81 -1.51 7.80
C ASP A 62 -1.32 -1.79 7.98
N ASN A 63 -0.48 -1.66 6.95
CA ASN A 63 0.98 -1.75 7.14
C ASN A 63 1.51 -0.66 8.09
N LEU A 64 0.89 0.52 8.09
CA LEU A 64 1.32 1.66 8.89
C LEU A 64 0.46 1.87 10.14
N PHE A 65 -0.84 1.56 10.05
CA PHE A 65 -1.83 1.95 11.05
C PHE A 65 -2.59 0.78 11.67
N ALA A 66 -2.23 -0.50 11.42
CA ALA A 66 -2.94 -1.66 11.96
C ALA A 66 -3.24 -1.58 13.47
N THR A 67 -2.28 -1.09 14.26
CA THR A 67 -2.38 -0.99 15.73
C THR A 67 -2.47 0.44 16.24
N TYR A 68 -2.65 1.42 15.34
CA TYR A 68 -2.78 2.82 15.72
C TYR A 68 -4.03 3.05 16.59
N VAL A 69 -3.86 3.80 17.69
CA VAL A 69 -4.97 4.22 18.55
C VAL A 69 -5.14 5.74 18.38
N PRO A 70 -6.28 6.19 17.82
CA PRO A 70 -6.49 7.62 17.63
C PRO A 70 -6.77 8.31 18.98
N PRO A 71 -6.56 9.63 19.08
CA PRO A 71 -6.93 10.41 20.26
C PRO A 71 -8.41 10.24 20.63
N ALA A 72 -8.73 10.50 21.90
CA ALA A 72 -10.09 10.41 22.40
C ALA A 72 -11.09 11.21 21.54
N GLY A 73 -12.23 10.61 21.22
CA GLY A 73 -13.28 11.20 20.38
C GLY A 73 -13.09 10.99 18.87
N GLN A 74 -12.01 10.33 18.44
CA GLN A 74 -11.78 9.93 17.05
C GLN A 74 -11.91 8.42 16.89
N THR A 75 -12.15 7.98 15.66
CA THR A 75 -12.28 6.56 15.30
C THR A 75 -11.45 6.27 14.06
N VAL A 76 -10.90 5.06 13.99
CA VAL A 76 -10.18 4.53 12.82
C VAL A 76 -10.72 3.13 12.55
N PHE A 77 -10.76 2.73 11.28
CA PHE A 77 -11.02 1.36 10.86
C PHE A 77 -9.67 0.72 10.49
N ASN A 78 -9.06 0.08 11.48
CA ASN A 78 -7.82 -0.70 11.34
C ASN A 78 -7.98 -2.09 11.98
N LEU A 79 -7.00 -2.96 11.75
CA LEU A 79 -7.00 -4.32 12.30
C LEU A 79 -7.25 -4.39 13.82
N LEU A 80 -6.72 -3.43 14.60
CA LEU A 80 -6.93 -3.37 16.05
C LEU A 80 -8.39 -3.03 16.40
N SER A 81 -8.97 -2.01 15.78
CA SER A 81 -10.35 -1.58 16.01
C SER A 81 -11.37 -2.65 15.61
N GLU A 82 -11.03 -3.49 14.63
CA GLU A 82 -11.83 -4.62 14.17
C GLU A 82 -11.60 -5.89 15.01
N GLY A 83 -10.68 -5.84 15.97
CA GLY A 83 -10.34 -6.96 16.85
C GLY A 83 -9.59 -8.09 16.13
N ILE A 84 -9.05 -7.85 14.94
CA ILE A 84 -8.26 -8.82 14.17
C ILE A 84 -6.90 -9.02 14.84
N VAL A 85 -6.28 -7.93 15.30
CA VAL A 85 -5.02 -7.96 16.06
C VAL A 85 -5.19 -7.31 17.43
N THR A 86 -4.31 -7.67 18.36
CA THR A 86 -4.13 -6.99 19.64
C THR A 86 -3.21 -5.78 19.49
N ALA A 87 -3.14 -4.93 20.53
CA ALA A 87 -2.25 -3.76 20.52
C ALA A 87 -0.77 -4.11 20.35
N SER A 88 -0.35 -5.32 20.74
CA SER A 88 1.02 -5.84 20.52
C SER A 88 1.22 -6.48 19.15
N GLY A 89 0.18 -6.55 18.30
CA GLY A 89 0.22 -7.22 16.99
C GLY A 89 -0.04 -8.72 17.04
N GLY A 90 -0.33 -9.30 18.21
CA GLY A 90 -0.78 -10.70 18.33
C GLY A 90 -2.21 -10.92 17.82
N GLN A 91 -2.65 -12.18 17.77
CA GLN A 91 -3.99 -12.57 17.30
C GLN A 91 -5.09 -11.99 18.20
N GLY A 92 -6.03 -11.24 17.61
CA GLY A 92 -7.20 -10.72 18.29
C GLY A 92 -8.40 -11.68 18.27
N THR A 93 -9.51 -11.28 18.89
CA THR A 93 -10.73 -12.10 18.98
C THR A 93 -11.39 -12.37 17.62
N SER A 94 -11.14 -11.50 16.64
CA SER A 94 -11.66 -11.60 15.27
C SER A 94 -10.58 -12.09 14.28
N PHE A 95 -9.45 -12.64 14.74
CA PHE A 95 -8.30 -12.96 13.86
C PHE A 95 -8.67 -13.77 12.61
N THR A 96 -9.59 -14.72 12.73
CA THR A 96 -10.05 -15.57 11.62
C THR A 96 -10.78 -14.82 10.52
N SER A 97 -11.25 -13.59 10.74
CA SER A 97 -11.88 -12.78 9.68
C SER A 97 -10.88 -12.29 8.63
N ALA A 98 -9.58 -12.33 8.93
CA ALA A 98 -8.50 -11.95 8.01
C ALA A 98 -7.77 -13.17 7.40
N GLN A 99 -8.35 -14.37 7.54
CA GLN A 99 -7.77 -15.59 7.00
C GLN A 99 -7.61 -15.51 5.48
N GLN A 100 -6.52 -16.06 4.97
CA GLN A 100 -6.25 -16.20 3.55
C GLN A 100 -6.76 -17.53 3.03
N GLN A 101 -7.25 -17.50 1.80
CA GLN A 101 -7.80 -18.63 1.07
C GLN A 101 -6.79 -19.14 0.05
N GLN A 102 -6.90 -20.42 -0.27
CA GLN A 102 -6.35 -20.99 -1.48
C GLN A 102 -7.41 -20.94 -2.58
N ALA A 103 -6.96 -20.85 -3.83
CA ALA A 103 -7.83 -20.93 -4.99
C ALA A 103 -7.17 -21.74 -6.10
N SER A 104 -7.95 -22.06 -7.14
CA SER A 104 -7.49 -22.85 -8.29
C SER A 104 -7.93 -22.20 -9.59
N ASP A 105 -6.94 -22.03 -10.48
CA ASP A 105 -7.13 -21.61 -11.87
C ASP A 105 -5.97 -22.12 -12.73
N THR A 106 -6.15 -23.28 -13.37
CA THR A 106 -5.08 -23.99 -14.10
C THR A 106 -5.19 -23.86 -15.62
N THR A 107 -6.25 -23.23 -16.13
CA THR A 107 -6.57 -23.31 -17.57
C THR A 107 -7.08 -22.00 -18.16
N THR A 108 -7.77 -21.15 -17.39
CA THR A 108 -8.34 -19.91 -17.92
C THR A 108 -8.42 -18.87 -16.82
N TYR A 109 -7.62 -17.82 -16.97
CA TYR A 109 -7.57 -16.69 -16.04
C TYR A 109 -8.97 -16.23 -15.61
N SER A 110 -9.23 -16.25 -14.32
CA SER A 110 -10.42 -15.67 -13.68
C SER A 110 -10.00 -14.66 -12.61
N ILE A 111 -10.60 -13.46 -12.62
CA ILE A 111 -10.40 -12.47 -11.54
C ILE A 111 -10.79 -13.04 -10.18
N VAL A 112 -11.83 -13.87 -10.16
CA VAL A 112 -12.31 -14.58 -8.97
C VAL A 112 -12.09 -16.07 -9.22
N PRO A 113 -10.90 -16.60 -8.93
CA PRO A 113 -10.64 -18.03 -9.05
C PRO A 113 -11.52 -18.80 -8.07
N SER A 114 -11.77 -20.09 -8.36
CA SER A 114 -12.57 -20.91 -7.45
C SER A 114 -11.79 -21.17 -6.16
N LEU A 115 -12.32 -20.71 -5.02
CA LEU A 115 -11.75 -20.97 -3.71
C LEU A 115 -11.78 -22.47 -3.39
N THR A 116 -10.73 -22.97 -2.74
CA THR A 116 -10.62 -24.38 -2.35
C THR A 116 -10.75 -24.54 -0.85
N THR A 117 -9.76 -24.07 -0.09
CA THR A 117 -9.73 -24.14 1.37
C THR A 117 -8.90 -23.00 1.95
N PRO A 118 -9.16 -22.54 3.18
CA PRO A 118 -8.24 -21.67 3.89
C PRO A 118 -6.86 -22.31 4.05
N TYR A 119 -5.83 -21.48 4.14
CA TYR A 119 -4.53 -21.95 4.63
C TYR A 119 -4.63 -22.42 6.09
N THR A 120 -4.00 -23.55 6.41
CA THR A 120 -3.80 -23.97 7.81
C THR A 120 -2.80 -23.05 8.50
N THR A 121 -1.69 -22.78 7.82
CA THR A 121 -0.65 -21.81 8.19
C THR A 121 -0.20 -21.09 6.93
N LEU A 122 0.29 -19.86 7.08
CA LEU A 122 0.85 -19.12 5.96
C LEU A 122 2.20 -19.75 5.53
N PRO A 123 2.47 -19.88 4.22
CA PRO A 123 3.82 -20.12 3.73
C PRO A 123 4.75 -18.99 4.15
N GLN A 124 6.03 -19.30 4.32
CA GLN A 124 7.05 -18.29 4.55
C GLN A 124 7.14 -17.34 3.35
N PRO A 125 7.36 -16.03 3.57
CA PRO A 125 7.69 -15.11 2.50
C PRO A 125 8.89 -15.59 1.69
N ASN A 126 8.91 -15.28 0.40
CA ASN A 126 10.08 -15.53 -0.42
C ASN A 126 11.12 -14.42 -0.21
N THR A 127 12.39 -14.77 -0.18
CA THR A 127 13.48 -13.80 -0.06
C THR A 127 13.58 -12.89 -1.28
N THR A 128 13.19 -13.33 -2.47
CA THR A 128 13.31 -12.58 -3.74
C THR A 128 14.68 -11.89 -3.87
N TYR A 129 14.76 -10.58 -3.62
CA TYR A 129 15.98 -9.75 -3.65
C TYR A 129 16.41 -9.22 -2.26
N ALA A 130 15.96 -9.84 -1.17
CA ALA A 130 16.31 -9.50 0.20
C ALA A 130 17.83 -9.46 0.36
N THR A 131 18.34 -8.32 0.82
CA THR A 131 19.78 -8.11 0.96
C THR A 131 20.35 -9.05 2.03
N GLY A 132 21.46 -9.72 1.71
CA GLY A 132 22.13 -10.64 2.63
C GLY A 132 21.44 -11.99 2.82
N GLN A 133 20.42 -12.31 2.01
CA GLN A 133 19.75 -13.62 2.00
C GLN A 133 20.00 -14.35 0.66
N PRO A 134 19.93 -15.69 0.62
CA PRO A 134 19.87 -16.42 -0.65
C PRO A 134 18.64 -15.98 -1.43
N GLN A 135 18.75 -15.85 -2.75
CA GLN A 135 17.63 -15.37 -3.58
C GLN A 135 16.64 -16.49 -3.91
N TYR A 136 15.36 -16.13 -4.03
CA TYR A 136 14.28 -17.01 -4.47
C TYR A 136 14.01 -18.24 -3.58
N VAL A 137 14.28 -18.15 -2.29
CA VAL A 137 14.02 -19.23 -1.31
C VAL A 137 13.04 -18.78 -0.23
N PRO A 138 12.40 -19.71 0.49
CA PRO A 138 11.68 -19.37 1.73
C PRO A 138 12.57 -18.63 2.72
N ASP A 139 12.09 -17.51 3.26
CA ASP A 139 12.84 -16.68 4.19
C ASP A 139 12.82 -17.28 5.60
N THR A 140 13.95 -17.91 5.97
CA THR A 140 14.13 -18.61 7.25
C THR A 140 14.04 -17.73 8.50
N ARG A 141 14.00 -16.39 8.34
CA ARG A 141 13.77 -15.46 9.45
C ARG A 141 12.32 -15.54 9.97
N PHE A 142 11.39 -15.98 9.12
CA PHE A 142 9.99 -16.20 9.47
C PHE A 142 9.75 -17.68 9.82
N PRO A 143 8.87 -18.00 10.78
CA PRO A 143 8.54 -19.37 11.10
C PRO A 143 7.71 -20.04 10.00
N ALA A 144 7.81 -21.36 9.87
CA ALA A 144 7.08 -22.14 8.85
C ALA A 144 5.62 -22.44 9.21
N ASP A 145 5.20 -22.09 10.42
CA ASP A 145 3.90 -22.34 11.01
C ASP A 145 3.15 -21.05 11.39
N LEU A 146 3.39 -19.97 10.64
CA LEU A 146 2.70 -18.70 10.83
C LEU A 146 1.17 -18.88 10.81
N PRO A 147 0.44 -18.37 11.80
CA PRO A 147 -1.03 -18.39 11.80
C PRO A 147 -1.59 -17.71 10.54
N ASN A 148 -2.70 -18.24 10.02
CA ASN A 148 -3.35 -17.70 8.83
C ASN A 148 -4.05 -16.35 9.09
N GLY A 149 -3.26 -15.27 9.04
CA GLY A 149 -3.73 -13.89 9.18
C GLY A 149 -2.57 -12.90 9.36
N PRO A 150 -2.87 -11.62 9.65
CA PRO A 150 -1.87 -10.57 9.78
C PRO A 150 -0.89 -10.82 10.93
N PHE A 151 0.38 -10.48 10.73
CA PHE A 151 1.40 -10.55 11.78
C PHE A 151 2.39 -9.37 11.63
N PRO A 152 2.99 -8.90 12.74
CA PRO A 152 3.98 -7.82 12.67
C PRO A 152 5.29 -8.35 12.06
N ILE A 153 5.65 -7.89 10.86
CA ILE A 153 6.91 -8.29 10.20
C ILE A 153 8.14 -7.95 11.09
N THR A 154 8.04 -6.88 11.86
CA THR A 154 9.09 -6.35 12.73
C THR A 154 9.49 -7.26 13.88
N GLN A 155 8.68 -8.27 14.19
CA GLN A 155 9.05 -9.31 15.15
C GLN A 155 10.15 -10.24 14.62
N TYR A 156 10.31 -10.31 13.29
CA TYR A 156 11.25 -11.22 12.60
C TYR A 156 12.37 -10.46 11.88
N VAL A 157 12.06 -9.27 11.36
CA VAL A 157 13.00 -8.45 10.59
C VAL A 157 12.98 -7.02 11.13
N PRO A 158 14.08 -6.52 11.72
CA PRO A 158 14.10 -5.18 12.29
C PRO A 158 14.09 -4.11 11.18
N TYR A 159 13.78 -2.86 11.54
CA TYR A 159 13.69 -1.77 10.57
C TYR A 159 15.04 -1.34 9.99
N ASP A 160 16.14 -1.62 10.67
CA ASP A 160 17.47 -1.16 10.31
C ASP A 160 18.18 -2.16 9.39
N ASN A 161 18.44 -1.72 8.15
CA ASN A 161 19.31 -2.42 7.19
C ASN A 161 18.93 -3.89 6.92
N ALA A 162 17.69 -4.27 7.21
CA ALA A 162 17.16 -5.60 7.01
C ALA A 162 15.99 -5.54 6.04
N TYR A 163 16.27 -5.84 4.78
CA TYR A 163 15.30 -5.83 3.70
C TYR A 163 14.59 -7.19 3.64
N VAL A 164 13.27 -7.16 3.45
CA VAL A 164 12.47 -8.34 3.11
C VAL A 164 12.40 -8.50 1.61
N GLY A 165 11.99 -9.67 1.14
CA GLY A 165 11.76 -9.87 -0.29
C GLY A 165 10.58 -9.03 -0.77
N ASP A 166 10.74 -8.35 -1.90
CA ASP A 166 9.67 -7.59 -2.50
C ASP A 166 8.67 -8.51 -3.22
N PRO A 167 7.36 -8.20 -3.16
CA PRO A 167 6.38 -8.81 -4.05
C PRO A 167 6.74 -8.56 -5.51
N VAL A 168 6.51 -9.57 -6.35
CA VAL A 168 6.64 -9.39 -7.80
C VAL A 168 5.45 -8.59 -8.34
N HIS A 169 5.73 -7.52 -9.09
CA HIS A 169 4.71 -6.66 -9.70
C HIS A 169 4.01 -7.34 -10.88
N ARG A 170 3.06 -8.24 -10.59
CA ARG A 170 2.30 -9.00 -11.58
C ARG A 170 0.84 -8.56 -11.60
N PHE A 171 0.50 -7.70 -12.54
CA PHE A 171 -0.82 -7.07 -12.66
C PHE A 171 -2.00 -8.05 -12.47
N PHE A 172 -2.02 -9.15 -13.23
CA PHE A 172 -3.11 -10.13 -13.18
C PHE A 172 -3.19 -10.87 -11.85
N GLN A 173 -2.05 -11.26 -11.28
CA GLN A 173 -2.01 -11.91 -9.97
C GLN A 173 -2.49 -10.95 -8.87
N MET A 174 -1.99 -9.71 -8.87
CA MET A 174 -2.41 -8.68 -7.92
C MET A 174 -3.91 -8.39 -7.99
N TYR A 175 -4.50 -8.46 -9.18
CA TYR A 175 -5.94 -8.29 -9.34
C TYR A 175 -6.74 -9.46 -8.74
N GLN A 176 -6.26 -10.69 -8.88
CA GLN A 176 -6.85 -11.86 -8.22
C GLN A 176 -6.69 -11.81 -6.70
N GLN A 177 -5.54 -11.34 -6.20
CA GLN A 177 -5.29 -11.21 -4.76
C GLN A 177 -6.31 -10.28 -4.06
N MET A 178 -6.81 -9.27 -4.76
CA MET A 178 -7.87 -8.40 -4.23
C MET A 178 -9.21 -9.11 -4.08
N ASN A 179 -9.45 -10.18 -4.87
CA ASN A 179 -10.69 -10.97 -4.86
C ASN A 179 -11.96 -10.09 -4.84
N GLU A 180 -12.10 -9.19 -5.81
CA GLU A 180 -13.21 -8.20 -5.86
C GLU A 180 -13.41 -7.36 -4.59
N GLY A 181 -12.36 -7.17 -3.80
CA GLY A 181 -12.37 -6.42 -2.54
C GLY A 181 -12.63 -7.27 -1.29
N VAL A 182 -12.70 -8.59 -1.40
CA VAL A 182 -12.74 -9.51 -0.24
C VAL A 182 -11.37 -9.58 0.44
N MET A 183 -10.27 -9.39 -0.31
CA MET A 183 -8.91 -9.24 0.23
C MET A 183 -8.42 -10.47 1.02
N ASP A 184 -8.78 -11.67 0.57
CA ASP A 184 -8.45 -12.95 1.22
C ASP A 184 -7.61 -13.89 0.33
N LEU A 185 -7.00 -13.38 -0.75
CA LEU A 185 -6.18 -14.16 -1.67
C LEU A 185 -4.75 -13.61 -1.81
N TYR A 186 -4.14 -13.00 -0.80
CA TYR A 186 -2.79 -12.44 -0.96
C TYR A 186 -1.68 -13.49 -1.13
N VAL A 187 -1.95 -14.75 -0.79
CA VAL A 187 -0.93 -15.79 -0.60
C VAL A 187 -1.05 -16.95 -1.60
N TRP A 188 -2.14 -16.98 -2.38
CA TRP A 188 -2.45 -18.08 -3.29
C TRP A 188 -1.57 -18.14 -4.55
#